data_AF-A0A2H9QAQ1-F1
#
_entry.id   AF-A0A2H9QAQ1-F1
#
_cell.length_a   1.000
_cell.length_b   1.000
_cell.length_c   1.000
_cell.angle_alpha   90.00
_cell.angle_beta   90.00
_cell.angle_gamma   90.00
#
_symmetry.space_group_name_H-M   'P 1'
#
loop_
_entity.id
_entity.type
_entity.pdbx_description
1 polymer ?
#
loop_
_entity_poly.entity_id
_entity_poly.type
_entity_poly.pdbx_seq_one_letter_code
_entity_poly.pdbx_strand_id
1 'polypeptide(L)'
;MGTFVLVPTIFMVAIDRRAEQYAKLAPFAISSALTAGVLLSGAISGGSLNPARALGPALFANLWQNHIVYWLGPVFGAVLAVLAYSYVLKE
;
A
#
# COMPACT_ATOMS: atom_id res chain seq x y z
N MET A 1 -6.00 1.71 5.72
CA MET A 1 -6.88 2.02 4.56
C MET A 1 -6.09 2.09 3.26
N GLY A 2 -5.18 3.04 3.04
CA GLY A 2 -4.49 3.12 1.73
C GLY A 2 -3.62 1.89 1.37
N THR A 3 -2.94 1.23 2.33
CA THR A 3 -2.17 0.00 2.04
C THR A 3 -3.07 -1.16 1.62
N PHE A 4 -4.30 -1.21 2.16
CA PHE A 4 -5.29 -2.21 1.75
C PHE A 4 -5.76 -2.02 0.31
N VAL A 5 -5.74 -0.79 -0.23
CA VAL A 5 -6.07 -0.54 -1.64
C VAL A 5 -4.86 -0.75 -2.55
N LEU A 6 -3.67 -0.34 -2.08
CA LEU A 6 -2.43 -0.44 -2.85
C LEU A 6 -2.01 -1.89 -3.12
N VAL A 7 -2.04 -2.76 -2.11
CA VAL A 7 -1.61 -4.16 -2.22
C VAL A 7 -2.41 -4.96 -3.26
N PRO A 8 -3.75 -4.99 -3.26
CA PRO A 8 -4.51 -5.75 -4.26
C PRO A 8 -4.35 -5.14 -5.66
N THR A 9 -4.18 -3.81 -5.79
CA THR A 9 -3.83 -3.20 -7.08
C THR A 9 -2.53 -3.79 -7.63
N ILE A 10 -1.49 -3.95 -6.80
CA ILE A 10 -0.23 -4.59 -7.22
C ILE A 10 -0.48 -6.03 -7.66
N PHE A 11 -1.23 -6.82 -6.87
CA PHE A 11 -1.55 -8.20 -7.25
C PHE A 11 -2.28 -8.28 -8.59
N MET A 12 -3.29 -7.43 -8.80
CA MET A 12 -4.09 -7.40 -10.02
C MET A 12 -3.29 -7.00 -11.26
N VAL A 13 -2.43 -5.98 -11.18
CA VAL A 13 -1.82 -5.38 -12.38
C VAL A 13 -0.39 -5.84 -12.64
N ALA A 14 0.31 -6.37 -11.63
CA ALA A 14 1.71 -6.77 -11.74
C ALA A 14 1.96 -8.26 -11.55
N ILE A 15 1.06 -8.99 -10.87
CA ILE A 15 1.24 -10.42 -10.55
C ILE A 15 0.27 -11.31 -11.32
N ASP A 16 -0.98 -10.87 -11.51
CA ASP A 16 -2.01 -11.64 -12.20
C ASP A 16 -1.71 -11.76 -13.70
N ARG A 17 -1.63 -13.00 -14.21
CA ARG A 17 -1.40 -13.26 -15.63
C ARG A 17 -2.53 -12.73 -16.52
N ARG A 18 -3.74 -12.59 -15.98
CA ARG A 18 -4.89 -12.00 -16.70
C ARG A 18 -4.63 -10.55 -17.13
N ALA A 19 -3.78 -9.84 -16.39
CA ALA A 19 -3.42 -8.45 -16.64
C ALA A 19 -2.11 -8.29 -17.43
N GLU A 20 -1.49 -9.37 -17.93
CA GLU A 20 -0.21 -9.30 -18.66
C GLU A 20 -0.29 -8.40 -19.90
N GLN A 21 -1.44 -8.40 -20.59
CA GLN A 21 -1.75 -7.48 -21.69
C GLN A 21 -1.70 -5.98 -21.28
N TYR A 22 -1.87 -5.68 -19.99
CA TYR A 22 -1.86 -4.34 -19.41
C TYR A 22 -0.59 -4.03 -18.60
N ALA A 23 0.44 -4.89 -18.65
CA ALA A 23 1.65 -4.74 -17.85
C ALA A 23 2.33 -3.35 -17.99
N LYS A 24 2.23 -2.73 -19.18
CA LYS A 24 2.76 -1.37 -19.43
C LYS A 24 2.06 -0.28 -18.61
N LEU A 25 0.80 -0.50 -18.21
CA LEU A 25 0.01 0.44 -17.41
C LEU A 25 0.12 0.16 -15.90
N ALA A 26 0.74 -0.95 -15.50
CA ALA A 26 0.91 -1.32 -14.10
C ALA A 26 1.54 -0.19 -13.24
N PRO A 27 2.62 0.50 -13.66
CA PRO A 27 3.20 1.58 -12.88
C PRO A 27 2.22 2.74 -12.63
N PHE A 28 1.39 3.06 -13.64
CA PHE A 28 0.40 4.13 -13.55
C PHE A 28 -0.76 3.75 -12.61
N ALA A 29 -1.25 2.51 -12.68
CA ALA A 29 -2.28 2.03 -11.78
C ALA A 29 -1.81 2.01 -10.31
N ILE A 30 -0.60 1.51 -10.07
CA ILE A 30 0.00 1.43 -8.73
C ILE A 30 0.23 2.84 -8.16
N SER A 31 0.78 3.77 -8.95
CA SER A 31 1.02 5.14 -8.49
C SER A 31 -0.27 5.92 -8.25
N SER A 32 -1.32 5.67 -9.04
CA SER A 32 -2.65 6.26 -8.82
C SER A 32 -3.26 5.77 -7.50
N ALA A 33 -3.20 4.46 -7.23
CA ALA A 33 -3.66 3.89 -5.97
C ALA A 33 -2.88 4.43 -4.76
N LEU A 34 -1.55 4.55 -4.90
CA LEU A 34 -0.69 5.15 -3.88
C LEU A 34 -1.08 6.61 -3.64
N THR A 35 -1.22 7.41 -4.70
CA THR A 35 -1.57 8.83 -4.62
C THR A 35 -2.91 9.04 -3.92
N ALA A 36 -3.94 8.29 -4.32
CA ALA A 36 -5.24 8.33 -3.66
C ALA A 36 -5.12 7.95 -2.18
N GLY A 37 -4.36 6.90 -1.85
CA GLY A 37 -4.09 6.50 -0.47
C GLY A 37 -3.43 7.62 0.35
N VAL A 38 -2.44 8.31 -0.22
CA VAL A 38 -1.73 9.42 0.44
C VAL A 38 -2.68 10.59 0.65
N LEU A 39 -3.47 10.98 -0.35
CA LEU A 39 -4.41 12.10 -0.25
C LEU A 39 -5.47 11.85 0.83
N LEU A 40 -5.97 10.61 0.93
CA LEU A 40 -7.00 10.25 1.92
C LEU A 40 -6.44 10.12 3.35
N SER A 41 -5.18 9.71 3.50
CA SER A 41 -4.59 9.41 4.82
C SER A 41 -3.52 10.40 5.29
N GLY A 42 -3.17 11.38 4.45
CA GLY A 42 -2.14 12.38 4.69
C GLY A 42 -2.41 13.25 5.91
N ALA A 43 -3.61 13.83 5.98
CA ALA A 43 -4.01 14.70 7.10
C ALA A 43 -4.19 13.95 8.44
N ILE A 44 -4.38 12.63 8.39
CA ILE A 44 -4.66 11.81 9.58
C ILE A 44 -3.39 11.15 10.13
N SER A 45 -2.56 10.60 9.23
CA SER A 45 -1.44 9.72 9.59
C SER A 45 -0.15 10.04 8.82
N GLY A 46 -0.08 11.15 8.07
CA GLY A 46 1.07 11.48 7.23
C GLY A 46 1.20 10.64 5.96
N GLY A 47 0.21 9.79 5.66
CA GLY A 47 0.08 9.09 4.37
C GLY A 47 1.22 8.14 4.02
N SER A 48 1.89 7.52 5.01
CA SER A 48 3.10 6.74 4.70
C SER A 48 2.82 5.47 3.91
N LEU A 49 1.80 4.70 4.30
CA LEU A 49 1.33 3.47 3.64
C LEU A 49 2.37 2.34 3.50
N ASN A 50 3.62 2.61 3.89
CA ASN A 50 4.79 1.77 3.77
C ASN A 50 5.67 1.96 5.03
N PRO A 51 5.95 0.89 5.80
CA PRO A 51 6.78 0.98 7.00
C PRO A 51 8.22 1.43 6.71
N ALA A 52 8.83 0.92 5.64
CA ALA A 52 10.20 1.29 5.27
C ALA A 52 10.31 2.78 4.88
N ARG A 53 9.28 3.33 4.22
CA ARG A 53 9.18 4.77 3.94
C ARG A 53 9.13 5.59 5.23
N ALA A 54 8.41 5.12 6.24
CA ALA A 54 8.32 5.82 7.53
C ALA A 54 9.63 5.69 8.34
N LEU A 55 10.31 4.54 8.23
CA LEU A 55 11.51 4.23 9.01
C LEU A 55 12.69 5.16 8.70
N GLY A 56 12.91 5.49 7.41
CA GLY A 56 14.03 6.34 7.01
C GLY A 56 14.08 7.67 7.77
N PRO A 57 13.06 8.53 7.65
CA PRO A 57 12.99 9.80 8.39
C PRO A 57 13.04 9.62 9.91
N ALA A 58 12.44 8.55 10.46
CA ALA A 58 12.45 8.26 11.89
C ALA A 58 13.86 7.98 12.41
N LEU A 59 14.67 7.22 11.66
CA LEU A 59 16.08 6.96 11.97
C LEU A 59 16.93 8.23 11.92
N PHE A 60 16.81 9.00 10.83
CA PHE A 60 17.63 10.20 10.64
C PHE A 60 17.29 11.34 11.62
N ALA A 61 16.01 11.56 11.89
CA ALA A 61 15.56 12.62 12.80
C ALA A 61 15.42 12.17 14.26
N ASN A 62 15.68 10.88 14.55
CA ASN A 62 15.44 10.23 15.84
C ASN A 62 14.01 10.45 16.38
N LEU A 63 13.02 10.39 15.48
CA LEU A 63 11.61 10.63 15.78
C LEU A 63 10.82 9.32 15.79
N TRP A 64 10.61 8.77 16.98
CA TRP A 64 9.98 7.46 17.18
C TRP A 64 8.56 7.52 17.75
N GLN A 65 8.07 8.72 18.06
CA GLN A 65 6.72 8.89 18.61
C GLN A 65 5.68 8.26 17.69
N ASN A 66 4.86 7.38 18.25
CA ASN A 66 3.80 6.63 17.56
C ASN A 66 4.29 5.83 16.34
N HIS A 67 5.58 5.55 16.20
CA HIS A 67 6.14 4.94 14.99
C HIS A 67 5.56 3.54 14.70
N ILE A 68 5.14 2.82 15.75
CA ILE A 68 4.50 1.50 15.65
C ILE A 68 3.25 1.48 14.76
N VAL A 69 2.52 2.59 14.63
CA VAL A 69 1.33 2.68 13.78
C VAL A 69 1.65 2.53 12.30
N TYR A 70 2.87 2.91 11.89
CA TYR A 70 3.37 2.74 10.52
C TYR A 70 3.80 1.30 10.21
N TRP A 71 3.86 0.43 11.22
CA TRP A 71 4.09 -1.00 11.06
C TRP A 71 2.77 -1.75 11.09
N LEU A 72 2.03 -1.63 12.20
CA LEU A 72 0.79 -2.36 12.41
C LEU A 72 -0.27 -2.02 11.36
N GLY A 73 -0.46 -0.74 11.03
CA GLY A 73 -1.47 -0.30 10.07
C GLY A 73 -1.23 -0.87 8.66
N PRO A 74 -0.05 -0.65 8.06
CA PRO A 74 0.27 -1.22 6.75
C PRO A 74 0.30 -2.74 6.71
N VAL A 75 0.87 -3.42 7.72
CA VAL A 75 0.94 -4.89 7.75
C VAL A 75 -0.47 -5.48 7.83
N PHE A 76 -1.31 -4.99 8.73
CA PHE A 76 -2.69 -5.46 8.85
C PHE A 76 -3.50 -5.20 7.58
N GLY A 77 -3.34 -4.01 6.99
CA GLY A 77 -3.96 -3.67 5.70
C GLY A 77 -3.49 -4.57 4.55
N ALA A 78 -2.21 -4.93 4.51
CA ALA A 78 -1.65 -5.82 3.50
C ALA A 78 -2.16 -7.26 3.65
N VAL A 79 -2.26 -7.78 4.88
CA VAL A 79 -2.83 -9.11 5.13
C VAL A 79 -4.27 -9.18 4.67
N LEU A 80 -5.11 -8.22 5.08
CA LEU A 80 -6.51 -8.15 4.65
C LEU A 80 -6.64 -8.01 3.13
N ALA A 81 -5.77 -7.25 2.49
CA ALA A 81 -5.73 -7.08 1.05
C ALA A 81 -5.44 -8.39 0.31
N VAL A 82 -4.44 -9.16 0.77
CA VAL A 82 -4.10 -10.45 0.18
C VAL A 82 -5.26 -11.44 0.33
N LEU A 83 -5.92 -11.45 1.49
CA LEU A 83 -7.10 -12.28 1.73
C LEU A 83 -8.24 -11.87 0.78
N ALA A 84 -8.56 -10.58 0.70
CA ALA A 84 -9.58 -10.07 -0.21
C ALA A 84 -9.28 -10.41 -1.67
N TYR A 85 -8.02 -10.25 -2.10
CA TYR A 85 -7.61 -10.63 -3.44
C TYR A 85 -7.81 -12.13 -3.67
N SER A 86 -7.33 -12.97 -2.75
CA SER A 86 -7.31 -14.43 -2.93
C SER A 86 -8.70 -15.07 -2.92
N TYR A 87 -9.63 -14.55 -2.11
CA TYR A 87 -10.96 -15.15 -1.91
C TYR A 87 -12.10 -14.46 -2.66
N VAL A 88 -11.91 -13.23 -3.13
CA VAL A 88 -12.99 -12.44 -3.77
C VAL A 88 -12.63 -12.01 -5.19
N LEU A 89 -11.37 -11.64 -5.44
CA LEU A 89 -10.98 -10.97 -6.70
C LEU A 89 -10.17 -11.86 -7.65
N LYS A 90 -9.64 -12.97 -7.15
CA LYS A 90 -8.84 -13.93 -7.92
C LYS A 90 -9.72 -14.93 -8.69
N GLU A 91 -11.00 -15.05 -8.34
CA GLU A 91 -11.99 -15.75 -9.18
C GLU A 91 -12.15 -15.05 -10.54
#